data_AF-A0A849SKS0-F1
#
_entry.id   AF-A0A849SKS0-F1
#
_cell.length_a   1.000
_cell.length_b   1.000
_cell.length_c   1.000
_cell.angle_alpha   90.00
_cell.angle_beta   90.00
_cell.angle_gamma   90.00
#
_symmetry.space_group_name_H-M   'P 1'
#
loop_
_entity.id
_entity.type
_entity.pdbx_description
1 polymer ?
#
loop_
_entity_poly.entity_id
_entity_poly.type
_entity_poly.pdbx_seq_one_letter_code
_entity_poly.pdbx_strand_id
1 'polypeptide(L)'
;MKNAALIMLAMLCLTSCGEFTYKRGATAKDLESAKQNCQAVGNEAAVEKCLQDHGWLVQKLDTPDLFASVSSSSNMPNAETEKPLAATPTQTIPEKIPAANTAEKTKPGKQAETESSDTKTDSKPAPENLLQTYTINSWWKIGAGTEALNASLNTCVAQLGEAHKPNWQTQQFSKGLIICMREKGWRGLKATP
;
A
#
# COMPACT_ATOMS: atom_id res chain seq x y z
N MET A 1 -9.02 8.48 -48.78
CA MET A 1 -8.95 7.14 -48.13
C MET A 1 -7.85 7.03 -47.08
N LYS A 2 -6.60 7.51 -47.33
CA LYS A 2 -5.51 7.51 -46.33
C LYS A 2 -5.86 8.20 -45.00
N ASN A 3 -6.54 9.34 -45.04
CA ASN A 3 -6.90 10.09 -43.84
C ASN A 3 -7.99 9.39 -43.02
N ALA A 4 -8.89 8.63 -43.67
CA ALA A 4 -9.92 7.86 -42.98
C ALA A 4 -9.35 6.63 -42.27
N ALA A 5 -8.34 5.97 -42.88
CA ALA A 5 -7.63 4.86 -42.24
C ALA A 5 -6.83 5.31 -41.01
N LEU A 6 -6.23 6.51 -41.07
CA LEU A 6 -5.50 7.11 -39.95
C LEU A 6 -6.41 7.51 -38.79
N ILE A 7 -7.63 8.00 -39.07
CA ILE A 7 -8.63 8.33 -38.05
C ILE A 7 -9.18 7.05 -37.38
N MET A 8 -9.43 5.99 -38.16
CA MET A 8 -9.86 4.69 -37.61
C MET A 8 -8.80 4.04 -36.73
N LEU A 9 -7.52 4.14 -37.11
CA LEU A 9 -6.42 3.61 -36.30
C LEU A 9 -6.22 4.42 -35.01
N ALA A 10 -6.42 5.74 -35.05
CA ALA A 10 -6.34 6.60 -33.86
C ALA A 10 -7.48 6.34 -32.85
N MET A 11 -8.70 6.02 -33.33
CA MET A 11 -9.83 5.65 -32.47
C MET A 11 -9.64 4.31 -31.76
N LEU A 12 -8.93 3.36 -32.38
CA LEU A 12 -8.69 2.03 -31.79
C LEU A 12 -7.72 2.07 -30.59
N CYS A 13 -6.82 3.06 -30.55
CA CYS A 13 -5.83 3.19 -29.47
C CYS A 13 -6.40 3.84 -28.19
N LEU A 14 -7.60 4.44 -28.25
CA LEU A 14 -8.19 5.17 -27.12
C LEU A 14 -9.04 4.30 -26.20
N THR A 15 -9.30 3.03 -26.55
CA THR A 15 -10.20 2.14 -25.80
C THR A 15 -9.50 1.14 -24.88
N SER A 16 -8.17 1.18 -24.75
CA SER A 16 -7.47 0.34 -23.77
C SER A 16 -7.43 1.02 -22.39
N CYS A 17 -8.56 1.04 -21.67
CA CYS A 17 -8.52 1.16 -20.21
C CYS A 17 -7.92 -0.15 -19.67
N GLY A 18 -6.75 -0.04 -19.05
CA GLY A 18 -5.95 -1.20 -18.68
C GLY A 18 -6.42 -1.77 -17.36
N GLU A 19 -7.16 -2.88 -17.40
CA GLU A 19 -7.35 -3.75 -16.23
C GLU A 19 -6.51 -5.01 -16.41
N PHE A 20 -5.76 -5.37 -15.37
CA PHE A 20 -5.00 -6.61 -15.31
C PHE A 20 -5.76 -7.61 -14.45
N THR A 21 -6.29 -8.66 -15.06
CA THR A 21 -6.96 -9.76 -14.35
C THR A 21 -6.15 -11.05 -14.48
N TYR A 22 -5.85 -11.70 -13.36
CA TYR A 22 -4.98 -12.88 -13.33
C TYR A 22 -5.45 -13.95 -12.33
N LYS A 23 -5.34 -15.22 -12.71
CA LYS A 23 -5.52 -16.38 -11.83
C LYS A 23 -4.45 -17.41 -12.18
N ARG A 24 -3.73 -17.94 -11.18
CA ARG A 24 -2.65 -18.91 -11.43
C ARG A 24 -3.20 -20.16 -12.13
N GLY A 25 -2.57 -20.54 -13.22
CA GLY A 25 -2.98 -21.71 -14.01
C GLY A 25 -4.21 -21.50 -14.91
N ALA A 26 -4.80 -20.29 -14.93
CA ALA A 26 -5.90 -19.97 -15.82
C ALA A 26 -5.39 -19.38 -17.15
N THR A 27 -6.07 -19.71 -18.23
CA THR A 27 -5.80 -19.23 -19.58
C THR A 27 -6.68 -18.01 -19.91
N ALA A 28 -6.39 -17.36 -21.04
CA ALA A 28 -7.23 -16.25 -21.54
C ALA A 28 -8.69 -16.68 -21.78
N LYS A 29 -8.93 -17.95 -22.16
CA LYS A 29 -10.28 -18.47 -22.36
C LYS A 29 -11.05 -18.59 -21.05
N ASP A 30 -10.37 -18.96 -19.97
CA ASP A 30 -10.96 -19.04 -18.64
C ASP A 30 -11.36 -17.65 -18.14
N LEU A 31 -10.54 -16.62 -18.44
CA LEU A 31 -10.85 -15.24 -18.10
C LEU A 31 -12.09 -14.76 -18.84
N GLU A 32 -12.16 -15.01 -20.14
CA GLU A 32 -13.29 -14.59 -20.95
C GLU A 32 -14.60 -15.26 -20.49
N SER A 33 -14.54 -16.55 -20.16
CA SER A 33 -15.70 -17.25 -19.59
C SER A 33 -16.09 -16.68 -18.22
N ALA A 34 -15.12 -16.39 -17.35
CA ALA A 34 -15.39 -15.80 -16.04
C ALA A 34 -16.00 -14.40 -16.16
N LYS A 35 -15.50 -13.58 -17.09
CA LYS A 35 -16.06 -12.26 -17.38
C LYS A 35 -17.51 -12.37 -17.85
N GLN A 36 -17.82 -13.25 -18.79
CA GLN A 36 -19.20 -13.46 -19.25
C GLN A 36 -20.12 -13.91 -18.12
N ASN A 37 -19.66 -14.81 -17.26
CA ASN A 37 -20.43 -15.27 -16.10
C ASN A 37 -20.67 -14.14 -15.09
N CYS A 38 -19.72 -13.22 -14.94
CA CYS A 38 -19.82 -12.08 -14.03
C CYS A 38 -20.47 -10.84 -14.68
N GLN A 39 -20.61 -10.74 -15.99
CA GLN A 39 -21.22 -9.57 -16.64
C GLN A 39 -22.71 -9.38 -16.25
N ALA A 40 -23.39 -10.47 -15.88
CA ALA A 40 -24.79 -10.42 -15.47
C ALA A 40 -25.02 -9.81 -14.07
N VAL A 41 -23.98 -9.63 -13.24
CA VAL A 41 -24.14 -9.07 -11.88
C VAL A 41 -24.23 -7.54 -11.82
N GLY A 42 -24.21 -6.86 -12.98
CA GLY A 42 -24.56 -5.44 -13.09
C GLY A 42 -23.36 -4.53 -13.33
N ASN A 43 -23.09 -3.61 -12.41
CA ASN A 43 -22.07 -2.58 -12.59
C ASN A 43 -20.64 -3.12 -12.47
N GLU A 44 -19.64 -2.35 -12.92
CA GLU A 44 -18.23 -2.77 -12.98
C GLU A 44 -17.68 -3.22 -11.61
N ALA A 45 -18.10 -2.59 -10.51
CA ALA A 45 -17.72 -2.99 -9.16
C ALA A 45 -18.28 -4.38 -8.77
N ALA A 46 -19.52 -4.67 -9.18
CA ALA A 46 -20.11 -5.99 -8.98
C ALA A 46 -19.40 -7.06 -9.82
N VAL A 47 -19.02 -6.74 -11.06
CA VAL A 47 -18.24 -7.62 -11.93
C VAL A 47 -16.87 -7.93 -11.32
N GLU A 48 -16.17 -6.90 -10.83
CA GLU A 48 -14.88 -7.06 -10.15
C GLU A 48 -14.99 -7.96 -8.92
N LYS A 49 -16.00 -7.72 -8.07
CA LYS A 49 -16.25 -8.54 -6.89
C LYS A 49 -16.54 -10.00 -7.26
N CYS A 50 -17.36 -10.22 -8.29
CA CYS A 50 -17.64 -11.57 -8.78
C CYS A 50 -16.36 -12.28 -9.25
N LEU A 51 -15.51 -11.60 -10.01
CA LEU A 51 -14.22 -12.16 -10.44
C LEU A 51 -13.33 -12.51 -9.25
N GLN A 52 -13.23 -11.62 -8.26
CA GLN A 52 -12.48 -11.84 -7.02
C GLN A 52 -13.01 -13.04 -6.22
N ASP A 53 -14.33 -13.16 -6.08
CA ASP A 53 -14.99 -14.27 -5.41
C ASP A 53 -14.70 -15.62 -6.13
N HIS A 54 -14.49 -15.59 -7.46
CA HIS A 54 -14.05 -16.72 -8.26
C HIS A 54 -12.52 -16.93 -8.31
N GLY A 55 -11.77 -16.23 -7.46
CA GLY A 55 -10.32 -16.38 -7.29
C GLY A 55 -9.49 -15.69 -8.36
N TRP A 56 -10.06 -14.72 -9.08
CA TRP A 56 -9.32 -13.86 -9.99
C TRP A 56 -8.79 -12.63 -9.25
N LEU A 57 -7.51 -12.33 -9.41
CA LEU A 57 -6.92 -11.07 -9.00
C LEU A 57 -7.25 -10.02 -10.07
N VAL A 58 -8.11 -9.05 -9.77
CA VAL A 58 -8.43 -7.92 -10.65
C VAL A 58 -7.65 -6.69 -10.17
N GLN A 59 -6.91 -6.05 -11.06
CA GLN A 59 -6.09 -4.88 -10.76
C GLN A 59 -6.29 -3.80 -11.82
N LYS A 60 -6.78 -2.63 -11.43
CA LYS A 60 -7.03 -1.51 -12.36
C LYS A 60 -5.82 -0.62 -12.49
N LEU A 61 -5.18 -0.59 -13.67
CA LEU A 61 -3.93 0.13 -13.95
C LEU A 61 -4.03 1.65 -13.77
N ASP A 62 -5.25 2.17 -13.74
CA ASP A 62 -5.54 3.60 -13.54
C ASP A 62 -5.71 3.98 -12.06
N THR A 63 -5.74 3.01 -11.15
CA THR A 63 -5.90 3.30 -9.72
C THR A 63 -4.60 3.76 -9.07
N PRO A 64 -4.69 4.68 -8.07
CA PRO A 64 -3.56 5.17 -7.29
C PRO A 64 -2.67 4.08 -6.68
N ASP A 65 -3.24 2.90 -6.54
CA ASP A 65 -2.81 1.87 -5.63
C ASP A 65 -1.85 0.87 -6.25
N LEU A 66 -1.79 0.76 -7.58
CA LEU A 66 -0.85 -0.18 -8.22
C LEU A 66 0.63 0.18 -8.09
N PHE A 67 0.90 1.40 -7.64
CA PHE A 67 2.25 1.85 -7.34
C PHE A 67 2.45 2.15 -5.85
N ALA A 68 1.48 1.78 -4.98
CA ALA A 68 1.57 1.99 -3.53
C ALA A 68 0.88 0.96 -2.60
N SER A 69 0.00 0.04 -3.02
CA SER A 69 -0.54 -1.00 -2.11
C SER A 69 -0.10 -2.42 -2.44
N VAL A 70 0.20 -3.14 -1.37
CA VAL A 70 -0.48 -4.41 -1.11
C VAL A 70 -1.13 -4.27 0.26
N SER A 71 -2.32 -4.84 0.39
CA SER A 71 -3.18 -4.84 1.57
C SER A 71 -2.42 -5.15 2.86
N SER A 72 -2.64 -4.36 3.89
CA SER A 72 -2.30 -4.72 5.27
C SER A 72 -3.14 -5.94 5.67
N SER A 73 -2.66 -7.14 5.34
CA SER A 73 -3.00 -8.33 6.10
C SER A 73 -1.88 -8.56 7.09
N SER A 74 -2.04 -7.96 8.27
CA SER A 74 -1.26 -8.32 9.44
C SER A 74 -2.20 -8.27 10.63
N ASN A 75 -2.98 -9.34 10.76
CA ASN A 75 -3.22 -9.86 12.10
C ASN A 75 -1.83 -10.20 12.68
N MET A 76 -1.33 -9.36 13.57
CA MET A 76 -0.35 -9.76 14.58
C MET A 76 -0.47 -8.81 15.77
N PRO A 77 -0.37 -9.34 17.00
CA PRO A 77 -0.71 -8.65 18.22
C PRO A 77 0.42 -7.73 18.68
N ASN A 78 0.01 -6.73 19.44
CA ASN A 78 0.86 -5.82 20.20
C ASN A 78 1.94 -6.58 21.00
N ALA A 79 3.18 -6.15 20.86
CA ALA A 79 4.21 -6.31 21.87
C ALA A 79 5.13 -5.08 21.84
N GLU A 80 4.77 -4.08 22.65
CA GLU A 80 5.71 -3.14 23.24
C GLU A 80 6.83 -3.91 23.94
N THR A 81 8.07 -3.39 23.85
CA THR A 81 9.01 -3.22 24.99
C THR A 81 10.41 -2.79 24.49
N GLU A 82 10.72 -1.52 24.79
CA GLU A 82 11.99 -1.00 25.34
C GLU A 82 13.26 -0.76 24.49
N LYS A 83 13.47 0.53 24.23
CA LYS A 83 14.64 1.38 24.58
C LYS A 83 16.06 0.76 24.53
N PRO A 84 16.96 1.23 23.64
CA PRO A 84 18.37 0.83 23.67
C PRO A 84 19.15 1.62 24.72
N LEU A 85 19.87 0.89 25.58
CA LEU A 85 20.90 1.41 26.48
C LEU A 85 22.26 1.33 25.77
N ALA A 86 22.98 2.44 25.70
CA ALA A 86 24.39 2.47 25.34
C ALA A 86 25.14 3.35 26.34
N ALA A 87 26.08 2.75 27.09
CA ALA A 87 27.38 3.33 27.43
C ALA A 87 28.14 2.41 28.42
N THR A 88 29.29 1.90 27.96
CA THR A 88 30.45 1.47 28.76
C THR A 88 31.36 2.74 28.88
N PRO A 89 32.25 2.97 29.89
CA PRO A 89 33.19 1.97 30.41
C PRO A 89 33.72 2.07 31.87
N THR A 90 34.48 1.02 32.22
CA THR A 90 35.70 1.01 33.08
C THR A 90 35.61 0.60 34.57
N GLN A 91 36.10 -0.63 34.80
CA GLN A 91 37.01 -1.16 35.86
C GLN A 91 36.61 -1.14 37.36
N THR A 92 36.51 -2.33 37.98
CA THR A 92 37.41 -2.86 39.06
C THR A 92 36.98 -4.29 39.50
N ILE A 93 37.98 -5.09 39.87
CA ILE A 93 38.09 -6.54 40.18
C ILE A 93 37.36 -6.96 41.50
N PRO A 94 37.07 -8.27 41.75
CA PRO A 94 35.88 -8.76 42.43
C PRO A 94 36.11 -9.25 43.88
N GLU A 95 35.04 -9.29 44.68
CA GLU A 95 35.04 -10.07 45.92
C GLU A 95 33.65 -10.67 46.26
N LYS A 96 33.61 -12.02 46.22
CA LYS A 96 32.89 -12.97 47.12
C LYS A 96 31.35 -13.11 47.06
N ILE A 97 30.96 -14.34 46.71
CA ILE A 97 29.67 -15.08 46.77
C ILE A 97 29.19 -15.28 48.24
N PRO A 98 28.01 -15.86 48.60
CA PRO A 98 26.79 -16.20 47.83
C PRO A 98 25.44 -15.89 48.54
N ALA A 99 24.33 -16.17 47.84
CA ALA A 99 23.24 -17.08 48.26
C ALA A 99 21.80 -16.54 48.21
N ALA A 100 20.90 -17.50 47.96
CA ALA A 100 19.43 -17.52 48.11
C ALA A 100 18.62 -16.83 46.98
N ASN A 101 18.13 -17.57 45.98
CA ASN A 101 16.86 -18.32 46.01
C ASN A 101 15.73 -17.59 46.72
N THR A 102 14.67 -17.24 45.99
CA THR A 102 13.33 -17.82 46.21
C THR A 102 12.40 -17.36 45.08
N ALA A 103 11.88 -18.35 44.37
CA ALA A 103 10.73 -18.24 43.51
C ALA A 103 9.46 -18.24 44.37
N GLU A 104 8.48 -17.39 44.06
CA GLU A 104 7.07 -17.71 44.34
C GLU A 104 6.19 -16.88 43.39
N LYS A 105 5.62 -17.48 42.32
CA LYS A 105 4.35 -18.23 42.27
C LYS A 105 3.15 -17.27 42.46
N THR A 106 2.46 -16.92 41.36
CA THR A 106 1.09 -17.42 41.02
C THR A 106 0.01 -16.68 41.83
N LYS A 107 -1.07 -16.11 41.28
CA LYS A 107 -2.13 -16.67 40.42
C LYS A 107 -3.22 -15.55 40.21
N PRO A 108 -4.48 -15.79 39.78
CA PRO A 108 -5.01 -15.28 38.51
C PRO A 108 -6.35 -14.51 38.67
N GLY A 109 -6.90 -14.03 37.57
CA GLY A 109 -8.34 -13.71 37.46
C GLY A 109 -8.62 -13.25 36.03
N LYS A 110 -9.06 -14.12 35.12
CA LYS A 110 -10.38 -14.76 34.97
C LYS A 110 -11.48 -13.78 34.52
N GLN A 111 -11.77 -13.89 33.22
CA GLN A 111 -13.03 -13.67 32.49
C GLN A 111 -13.74 -12.32 32.60
N ALA A 112 -13.98 -11.70 31.44
CA ALA A 112 -15.34 -11.63 30.90
C ALA A 112 -15.31 -11.46 29.38
N GLU A 113 -15.91 -12.44 28.73
CA GLU A 113 -16.36 -12.45 27.35
C GLU A 113 -17.72 -11.74 27.32
N THR A 114 -17.88 -10.73 26.47
CA THR A 114 -19.18 -10.17 26.07
C THR A 114 -18.94 -9.53 24.71
N GLU A 115 -19.11 -10.31 23.64
CA GLU A 115 -20.38 -10.50 22.91
C GLU A 115 -20.54 -9.43 21.83
N SER A 116 -20.68 -9.95 20.61
CA SER A 116 -20.86 -9.23 19.36
C SER A 116 -21.95 -8.17 19.45
N SER A 117 -21.69 -7.04 18.83
CA SER A 117 -22.73 -6.29 18.14
C SER A 117 -22.23 -5.91 16.77
N ASP A 118 -22.63 -6.72 15.80
CA ASP A 118 -22.81 -6.34 14.41
C ASP A 118 -23.60 -5.03 14.37
N THR A 119 -22.94 -3.96 13.96
CA THR A 119 -23.62 -2.78 13.42
C THR A 119 -23.06 -2.55 12.03
N LYS A 120 -23.87 -2.88 11.03
CA LYS A 120 -23.72 -2.37 9.66
C LYS A 120 -23.76 -0.85 9.73
N THR A 121 -22.58 -0.23 9.71
CA THR A 121 -22.43 1.20 9.45
C THR A 121 -21.92 1.35 8.03
N ASP A 122 -22.82 1.84 7.18
CA ASP A 122 -22.54 2.51 5.92
C ASP A 122 -21.35 3.46 6.12
N SER A 123 -20.16 2.97 5.77
CA SER A 123 -18.93 3.71 5.96
C SER A 123 -18.70 4.57 4.74
N LYS A 124 -19.12 5.83 4.84
CA LYS A 124 -18.40 6.96 4.23
C LYS A 124 -16.89 6.62 4.29
N PRO A 125 -16.13 6.70 3.18
CA PRO A 125 -14.72 6.35 3.20
C PRO A 125 -14.05 7.06 4.36
N ALA A 126 -13.38 6.28 5.23
CA ALA A 126 -12.58 6.82 6.31
C ALA A 126 -11.67 7.93 5.74
N PRO A 127 -11.42 9.04 6.48
CA PRO A 127 -10.55 10.09 6.00
C PRO A 127 -9.22 9.47 5.61
N GLU A 128 -8.91 9.50 4.31
CA GLU A 128 -7.69 8.89 3.81
C GLU A 128 -6.50 9.54 4.52
N ASN A 129 -5.68 8.74 5.19
CA ASN A 129 -4.53 9.26 5.91
C ASN A 129 -3.47 9.71 4.90
N LEU A 130 -3.46 11.01 4.58
CA LEU A 130 -2.52 11.60 3.62
C LEU A 130 -1.06 11.60 4.12
N LEU A 131 -0.85 11.38 5.42
CA LEU A 131 0.47 11.33 6.04
C LEU A 131 1.04 9.91 6.15
N GLN A 132 0.27 8.88 5.77
CA GLN A 132 0.80 7.53 5.66
C GLN A 132 2.02 7.51 4.76
N THR A 133 3.12 6.92 5.22
CA THR A 133 4.39 6.90 4.50
C THR A 133 4.61 5.60 3.75
N TYR A 134 5.34 5.71 2.63
CA TYR A 134 5.73 4.59 1.78
C TYR A 134 7.19 4.75 1.37
N THR A 135 7.92 3.64 1.30
CA THR A 135 9.28 3.62 0.75
C THR A 135 9.21 3.53 -0.77
N ILE A 136 9.75 4.54 -1.46
CA ILE A 136 9.82 4.60 -2.93
C ILE A 136 11.29 4.60 -3.36
N ASN A 137 11.71 3.53 -4.03
CA ASN A 137 13.11 3.30 -4.41
C ASN A 137 13.53 4.11 -5.65
N SER A 138 12.58 4.36 -6.55
CA SER A 138 12.87 5.12 -7.76
C SER A 138 11.64 5.87 -8.26
N TRP A 139 11.91 6.98 -8.94
CA TRP A 139 10.91 7.81 -9.59
C TRP A 139 11.22 7.89 -11.07
N TRP A 140 10.19 7.80 -11.91
CA TRP A 140 10.33 7.96 -13.35
C TRP A 140 9.19 8.81 -13.93
N LYS A 141 9.54 9.52 -15.00
CA LYS A 141 8.64 10.28 -15.86
C LYS A 141 9.29 10.39 -17.24
N ILE A 142 8.53 10.16 -18.30
CA ILE A 142 9.05 10.17 -19.68
C ILE A 142 9.62 11.56 -19.99
N GLY A 143 10.87 11.61 -20.46
CA GLY A 143 11.55 12.85 -20.83
C GLY A 143 11.95 13.76 -19.67
N ALA A 144 11.91 13.29 -18.42
CA ALA A 144 12.26 14.08 -17.24
C ALA A 144 13.35 13.41 -16.40
N GLY A 145 14.34 14.21 -15.99
CA GLY A 145 15.46 13.80 -15.13
C GLY A 145 15.30 14.24 -13.68
N THR A 146 16.40 14.13 -12.93
CA THR A 146 16.50 14.44 -11.50
C THR A 146 16.15 15.88 -11.14
N GLU A 147 16.49 16.84 -12.00
CA GLU A 147 16.19 18.26 -11.77
C GLU A 147 14.68 18.49 -11.80
N ALA A 148 14.00 17.90 -12.77
CA ALA A 148 12.55 17.95 -12.90
C ALA A 148 11.85 17.20 -11.75
N LEU A 149 12.45 16.10 -11.26
CA LEU A 149 11.97 15.36 -10.10
C LEU A 149 11.99 16.25 -8.85
N ASN A 150 13.15 16.84 -8.55
CA ASN A 150 13.33 17.72 -7.39
C ASN A 150 12.40 18.95 -7.47
N ALA A 151 12.27 19.56 -8.64
CA ALA A 151 11.34 20.68 -8.84
C ALA A 151 9.87 20.27 -8.57
N SER A 152 9.47 19.09 -9.02
CA SER A 152 8.12 18.58 -8.80
C SER A 152 7.85 18.25 -7.33
N LEU A 153 8.82 17.63 -6.65
CA LEU A 153 8.75 17.34 -5.22
C LEU A 153 8.63 18.62 -4.40
N ASN A 154 9.48 19.61 -4.66
CA ASN A 154 9.44 20.90 -3.97
C ASN A 154 8.11 21.62 -4.22
N THR A 155 7.59 21.56 -5.44
CA THR A 155 6.26 22.13 -5.76
C THR A 155 5.17 21.44 -4.95
N CYS A 156 5.19 20.10 -4.87
CA CYS A 156 4.20 19.35 -4.10
C CYS A 156 4.31 19.61 -2.59
N VAL A 157 5.52 19.69 -2.04
CA VAL A 157 5.73 20.06 -0.63
C VAL A 157 5.24 21.48 -0.35
N ALA A 158 5.47 22.43 -1.26
CA ALA A 158 4.96 23.79 -1.10
C ALA A 158 3.42 23.86 -1.10
N GLN A 159 2.76 22.98 -1.85
CA GLN A 159 1.30 22.89 -1.89
C GLN A 159 0.69 22.18 -0.67
N LEU A 160 1.33 21.12 -0.20
CA LEU A 160 0.82 20.25 0.86
C LEU A 160 1.29 20.66 2.26
N GLY A 161 2.39 21.41 2.34
CA GLY A 161 3.02 21.83 3.58
C GLY A 161 4.16 20.91 4.05
N GLU A 162 4.85 21.38 5.07
CA GLU A 162 6.08 20.79 5.63
C GLU A 162 5.91 19.35 6.12
N ALA A 163 4.71 18.98 6.59
CA ALA A 163 4.40 17.63 7.06
C ALA A 163 4.56 16.55 5.97
N HIS A 164 4.55 16.94 4.69
CA HIS A 164 4.66 16.03 3.55
C HIS A 164 6.10 15.89 3.01
N LYS A 165 7.11 16.51 3.64
CA LYS A 165 8.50 16.42 3.19
C LYS A 165 9.00 14.97 3.12
N PRO A 166 9.72 14.58 2.04
CA PRO A 166 10.39 13.30 1.98
C PRO A 166 11.40 13.13 3.10
N ASN A 167 11.50 11.93 3.65
CA ASN A 167 12.68 11.50 4.40
C ASN A 167 13.65 10.85 3.42
N TRP A 168 14.73 11.55 3.10
CA TRP A 168 15.71 11.12 2.11
C TRP A 168 16.63 10.01 2.59
N GLN A 169 16.84 9.89 3.91
CA GLN A 169 17.65 8.82 4.49
C GLN A 169 16.95 7.46 4.35
N THR A 170 15.62 7.43 4.47
CA THR A 170 14.83 6.20 4.41
C THR A 170 13.99 6.08 3.14
N GLN A 171 14.14 7.01 2.19
CA GLN A 171 13.33 7.11 0.97
C GLN A 171 11.82 7.03 1.25
N GLN A 172 11.37 7.65 2.35
CA GLN A 172 9.95 7.64 2.72
C GLN A 172 9.24 8.88 2.20
N PHE A 173 8.08 8.65 1.58
CA PHE A 173 7.23 9.67 0.99
C PHE A 173 5.80 9.51 1.53
N SER A 174 5.16 10.62 1.88
CA SER A 174 3.77 10.61 2.33
C SER A 174 2.80 10.30 1.18
N LYS A 175 1.63 9.72 1.50
CA LYS A 175 0.57 9.42 0.53
C LYS A 175 0.17 10.66 -0.27
N GLY A 176 -0.01 11.79 0.41
CA GLY A 176 -0.34 13.08 -0.22
C GLY A 176 0.72 13.53 -1.22
N LEU A 177 2.00 13.41 -0.87
CA LEU A 177 3.09 13.76 -1.78
C LEU A 177 3.11 12.85 -3.02
N ILE A 178 2.91 11.54 -2.83
CA ILE A 178 2.87 10.58 -3.94
C ILE A 178 1.70 10.89 -4.89
N ILE A 179 0.53 11.26 -4.36
CA ILE A 179 -0.63 11.68 -5.16
C ILE A 179 -0.29 12.91 -5.99
N CYS A 180 0.24 13.97 -5.37
CA CYS A 180 0.64 15.18 -6.11
C CYS A 180 1.69 14.90 -7.18
N MET A 181 2.67 14.04 -6.89
CA MET A 181 3.67 13.62 -7.86
C MET A 181 3.06 12.91 -9.06
N ARG A 182 2.04 12.07 -8.85
CA ARG A 182 1.30 11.39 -9.92
C ARG A 182 0.56 12.37 -10.82
N GLU A 183 -0.11 13.36 -10.26
CA GLU A 183 -0.80 14.42 -11.01
C GLU A 183 0.18 15.18 -11.92
N LYS A 184 1.44 15.29 -11.50
CA LYS A 184 2.54 15.85 -12.30
C LYS A 184 3.15 14.86 -13.29
N GLY A 185 2.60 13.65 -13.43
CA GLY A 185 3.03 12.63 -14.38
C GLY A 185 4.19 11.75 -13.88
N TRP A 186 4.58 11.85 -12.61
CA TRP A 186 5.59 10.95 -12.03
C TRP A 186 5.00 9.59 -11.66
N ARG A 187 5.85 8.59 -11.60
CA ARG A 187 5.54 7.23 -11.17
C ARG A 187 6.64 6.77 -10.21
N GLY A 188 6.25 6.34 -9.02
CA GLY A 188 7.17 5.81 -8.01
C GLY A 188 7.15 4.28 -8.00
N LEU A 189 8.31 3.64 -7.89
CA LEU A 189 8.41 2.20 -7.62
C LEU A 189 8.57 1.98 -6.12
N LYS A 190 7.55 1.36 -5.49
CA LYS A 190 7.60 1.01 -4.07
C LYS A 190 8.65 -0.07 -3.81
N ALA A 191 9.30 -0.01 -2.65
CA ALA A 191 10.13 -1.11 -2.18
C ALA A 191 9.28 -2.37 -1.99
N THR A 192 9.76 -3.51 -2.46
CA THR A 192 9.24 -4.81 -2.03
C THR A 192 9.77 -5.11 -0.63
N PRO A 193 8.93 -5.65 0.28
CA PRO A 193 9.38 -6.11 1.59
C PRO A 193 10.40 -7.24 1.47
#